data_AF-A0A9E2S8K8-F1
#
_entry.id   AF-A0A9E2S8K8-F1
#
_cell.length_a   1.000
_cell.length_b   1.000
_cell.length_c   1.000
_cell.angle_alpha   90.00
_cell.angle_beta   90.00
_cell.angle_gamma   90.00
#
_symmetry.space_group_name_H-M   'P 1'
#
loop_
_entity.id
_entity.type
_entity.pdbx_description
1 polymer ?
#
loop_
_entity_poly.entity_id
_entity_poly.type
_entity_poly.pdbx_seq_one_letter_code
_entity_poly.pdbx_strand_id
1 'polypeptide(L)'
;MKKIAILTFALFVSVNASSQTKTNIASADSSSPKKLDSLHFAVFYFYRAFVPKMVAPIKKVPIYVDDSLVYNLKANTLVAVKIFKEGKHNVCVDKDGETTIVSKIKFGNEYFYKCAIVPGLWGGKPTIETVTVKVGKEETGILKDE
;
A
#
# COMPACT_ATOMS: atom_id res chain seq x y z
N MET A 1 -35.69 37.95 40.96
CA MET A 1 -35.56 38.38 39.54
C MET A 1 -34.80 37.28 38.81
N LYS A 2 -35.49 36.27 38.24
CA LYS A 2 -35.69 36.05 36.79
C LYS A 2 -34.48 36.38 35.91
N LYS A 3 -33.83 35.34 35.36
CA LYS A 3 -33.79 35.04 33.92
C LYS A 3 -33.12 33.68 33.67
N ILE A 4 -33.93 32.72 33.24
CA ILE A 4 -33.53 31.40 32.71
C ILE A 4 -33.27 31.60 31.22
N ALA A 5 -32.07 31.28 30.76
CA ALA A 5 -31.73 31.28 29.33
C ALA A 5 -31.98 29.88 28.76
N ILE A 6 -33.04 29.76 27.98
CA ILE A 6 -33.38 28.57 27.19
C ILE A 6 -32.55 28.65 25.91
N LEU A 7 -31.57 27.77 25.74
CA LEU A 7 -30.79 27.63 24.52
C LEU A 7 -31.34 26.44 23.74
N THR A 8 -32.21 26.72 22.79
CA THR A 8 -32.73 25.75 21.81
C THR A 8 -31.77 25.74 20.63
N PHE A 9 -31.16 24.59 20.32
CA PHE A 9 -30.43 24.40 19.06
C PHE A 9 -30.91 23.14 18.36
N ALA A 10 -31.30 23.34 17.11
CA ALA A 10 -32.14 22.44 16.31
C ALA A 10 -31.41 21.18 15.85
N LEU A 11 -32.13 20.06 15.88
CA LEU A 11 -31.82 18.80 15.21
C LEU A 11 -31.86 19.01 13.68
N PHE A 12 -30.73 18.82 13.01
CA PHE A 12 -30.71 18.61 11.56
C PHE A 12 -30.90 17.11 11.29
N VAL A 13 -32.07 16.75 10.75
CA VAL A 13 -32.33 15.41 10.18
C VAL A 13 -31.99 15.50 8.69
N SER A 14 -30.94 14.82 8.26
CA SER A 14 -30.63 14.67 6.84
C SER A 14 -31.24 13.39 6.31
N VAL A 15 -32.31 13.51 5.52
CA VAL A 15 -32.89 12.45 4.71
C VAL A 15 -32.21 12.50 3.34
N ASN A 16 -31.49 11.45 2.95
CA ASN A 16 -31.15 11.21 1.56
C ASN A 16 -31.96 10.01 1.06
N ALA A 17 -32.83 10.30 0.10
CA ALA A 17 -33.65 9.36 -0.63
C ALA A 17 -32.98 8.99 -1.98
N SER A 18 -33.42 7.86 -2.54
CA SER A 18 -33.30 7.45 -3.95
C SER A 18 -31.94 6.86 -4.37
N SER A 19 -31.81 5.74 -5.08
CA SER A 19 -32.75 4.96 -5.91
C SER A 19 -32.34 3.49 -5.96
N GLN A 20 -33.31 2.59 -5.98
CA GLN A 20 -33.12 1.20 -6.40
C GLN A 20 -33.13 1.15 -7.93
N THR A 21 -32.03 0.74 -8.56
CA THR A 21 -32.01 0.37 -9.98
C THR A 21 -31.79 -1.13 -10.06
N LYS A 22 -32.82 -1.82 -10.54
CA LYS A 22 -32.85 -3.26 -10.80
C LYS A 22 -32.25 -3.47 -12.20
N THR A 23 -31.07 -4.05 -12.30
CA THR A 23 -30.53 -4.58 -13.56
C THR A 23 -30.19 -6.04 -13.38
N ASN A 24 -30.97 -6.87 -14.06
CA ASN A 24 -30.81 -8.29 -14.23
C ASN A 24 -29.88 -8.48 -15.44
N ILE A 25 -28.63 -8.91 -15.22
CA ILE A 25 -27.79 -9.47 -16.28
C ILE A 25 -27.10 -10.69 -15.67
N ALA A 26 -27.65 -11.86 -16.01
CA ALA A 26 -26.91 -13.10 -15.93
C ALA A 26 -25.77 -13.06 -16.95
N SER A 27 -24.54 -13.24 -16.48
CA SER A 27 -23.45 -13.83 -17.25
C SER A 27 -22.41 -14.31 -16.24
N ALA A 28 -22.37 -15.63 -16.07
CA ALA A 28 -21.23 -16.31 -15.50
C ALA A 28 -20.02 -16.02 -16.38
N ASP A 29 -18.88 -15.63 -15.81
CA ASP A 29 -17.62 -16.20 -16.28
C ASP A 29 -16.44 -16.01 -15.31
N SER A 30 -15.84 -17.15 -14.98
CA SER A 30 -14.45 -17.41 -14.59
C SER A 30 -13.66 -16.37 -13.78
N SER A 31 -13.67 -16.56 -12.46
CA SER A 31 -12.62 -16.11 -11.55
C SER A 31 -11.32 -16.89 -11.80
N SER A 32 -10.62 -16.58 -12.89
CA SER A 32 -9.21 -16.92 -13.07
C SER A 32 -8.41 -15.62 -13.00
N PRO A 33 -7.25 -15.58 -12.32
CA PRO A 33 -6.45 -14.35 -12.24
C PRO A 33 -6.06 -13.95 -13.67
N LYS A 34 -6.59 -12.81 -14.15
CA LYS A 34 -6.26 -12.24 -15.46
C LYS A 34 -4.75 -12.12 -15.57
N LYS A 35 -4.14 -13.08 -16.26
CA LYS A 35 -2.72 -13.08 -16.56
C LYS A 35 -2.47 -11.91 -17.50
N LEU A 36 -1.74 -10.94 -17.00
CA LEU A 36 -1.54 -9.62 -17.56
C LEU A 36 -0.49 -9.69 -18.70
N ASP A 37 -0.66 -10.63 -19.64
CA ASP A 37 0.34 -11.05 -20.63
C ASP A 37 0.65 -9.97 -21.70
N SER A 38 -0.08 -8.84 -21.70
CA SER A 38 0.13 -7.70 -22.61
C SER A 38 0.90 -6.53 -21.98
N LEU A 39 1.27 -6.60 -20.70
CA LEU A 39 1.97 -5.47 -20.09
C LEU A 39 3.46 -5.52 -20.36
N HIS A 40 4.02 -4.38 -20.75
CA HIS A 40 5.47 -4.16 -20.89
C HIS A 40 6.10 -3.62 -19.61
N PHE A 41 5.54 -3.98 -18.45
CA PHE A 41 6.08 -3.60 -17.15
C PHE A 41 5.72 -4.61 -16.07
N ALA A 42 6.51 -4.61 -15.00
CA ALA A 42 6.17 -5.21 -13.72
C ALA A 42 5.79 -4.11 -12.72
N VAL A 43 5.06 -4.47 -11.65
CA VAL A 43 4.70 -3.51 -10.59
C VAL A 43 5.35 -3.93 -9.28
N PHE A 44 6.12 -3.02 -8.69
CA PHE A 44 6.62 -3.14 -7.34
C PHE A 44 5.70 -2.37 -6.40
N TYR A 45 5.14 -3.05 -5.42
CA TYR A 45 4.39 -2.45 -4.33
C TYR A 45 5.28 -2.38 -3.10
N PHE A 46 5.59 -1.17 -2.66
CA PHE A 46 6.29 -0.94 -1.41
C PHE A 46 5.30 -0.42 -0.38
N TYR A 47 5.29 -1.02 0.80
CA TYR A 47 4.38 -0.61 1.85
C TYR A 47 4.99 -0.74 3.23
N ARG A 48 4.46 0.05 4.15
CA ARG A 48 4.80 0.00 5.57
C ARG A 48 3.53 -0.26 6.36
N ALA A 49 3.42 -1.49 6.86
CA ALA A 49 2.22 -1.98 7.54
C ALA A 49 1.82 -1.08 8.73
N PHE A 50 0.52 -0.88 8.88
CA PHE A 50 -0.06 -0.07 9.95
C PHE A 50 0.17 -0.75 11.31
N VAL A 51 0.73 -0.01 12.25
CA VAL A 51 0.85 -0.45 13.65
C VAL A 51 -0.09 0.40 14.50
N PRO A 52 -1.34 -0.06 14.78
CA PRO A 52 -2.40 0.77 15.37
C PRO A 52 -2.09 1.31 16.77
N LYS A 53 -1.17 0.66 17.49
CA LYS A 53 -0.93 0.89 18.92
C LYS A 53 0.49 1.36 19.22
N MET A 54 1.28 1.66 18.20
CA MET A 54 2.67 2.05 18.35
C MET A 54 2.90 3.33 17.58
N VAL A 55 3.57 4.32 18.20
CA VAL A 55 4.03 5.51 17.48
C VAL A 55 5.02 5.03 16.43
N ALA A 56 4.53 4.81 15.21
CA ALA A 56 5.36 4.36 14.12
C ALA A 56 6.49 5.39 13.95
N PRO A 57 7.76 4.97 13.87
CA PRO A 57 8.85 5.90 13.69
C PRO A 57 8.56 6.85 12.53
N ILE A 58 8.52 8.16 12.82
CA ILE A 58 8.25 9.24 11.85
C ILE A 58 9.28 9.23 10.71
N LYS A 59 10.45 8.64 10.97
CA LYS A 59 11.52 8.43 9.99
C LYS A 59 10.97 7.74 8.73
N LYS A 60 11.29 8.34 7.58
CA LYS A 60 10.97 7.81 6.25
C LYS A 60 11.98 6.72 5.89
N VAL A 61 11.53 5.75 5.11
CA VAL A 61 12.38 4.71 4.54
C VAL A 61 12.68 5.08 3.09
N PRO A 62 13.93 5.43 2.72
CA PRO A 62 14.27 5.60 1.32
C PRO A 62 14.17 4.25 0.61
N ILE A 63 13.74 4.23 -0.64
CA ILE A 63 13.65 3.02 -1.46
C ILE A 63 14.48 3.26 -2.71
N TYR A 64 15.46 2.40 -2.90
CA TYR A 64 16.32 2.39 -4.08
C TYR A 64 16.02 1.19 -4.95
N VAL A 65 16.03 1.39 -6.26
CA VAL A 65 16.01 0.33 -7.27
C VAL A 65 17.18 0.58 -8.22
N ASP A 66 18.08 -0.41 -8.35
CA ASP A 66 19.31 -0.29 -9.16
C ASP A 66 20.05 1.04 -8.93
N ASP A 67 20.37 1.33 -7.67
CA ASP A 67 21.08 2.53 -7.20
C ASP A 67 20.32 3.86 -7.33
N SER A 68 19.10 3.83 -7.89
CA SER A 68 18.27 5.02 -8.06
C SER A 68 17.25 5.15 -6.94
N LEU A 69 17.21 6.31 -6.27
CA LEU A 69 16.18 6.61 -5.28
C LEU A 69 14.83 6.77 -5.98
N VAL A 70 13.90 5.85 -5.72
CA VAL A 70 12.57 5.86 -6.33
C VAL A 70 11.56 6.56 -5.45
N TYR A 71 11.62 6.33 -4.13
CA TYR A 71 10.63 6.89 -3.21
C TYR A 71 11.16 7.03 -1.78
N ASN A 72 10.57 7.94 -1.00
CA ASN A 72 10.79 8.05 0.44
C ASN A 72 9.52 7.64 1.19
N LEU A 73 9.42 6.37 1.56
CA LEU A 73 8.23 5.75 2.11
C LEU A 73 7.94 6.24 3.53
N LYS A 74 6.76 6.83 3.71
CA LYS A 74 6.25 7.26 5.02
C LYS A 74 5.59 6.07 5.73
N ALA A 75 5.37 6.21 7.04
CA ALA A 75 4.53 5.26 7.78
C ALA A 75 3.14 5.17 7.13
N ASN A 76 2.53 3.99 7.18
CA ASN A 76 1.15 3.75 6.74
C ASN A 76 0.89 4.14 5.28
N THR A 77 1.92 4.05 4.44
CA THR A 77 1.84 4.40 3.02
C THR A 77 2.11 3.17 2.19
N LEU A 78 1.39 3.06 1.07
CA LEU A 78 1.61 2.13 -0.01
C LEU A 78 2.01 2.95 -1.26
N VAL A 79 3.00 2.49 -2.00
CA VAL A 79 3.39 3.07 -3.29
C VAL A 79 3.58 1.98 -4.31
N ALA A 80 3.10 2.22 -5.52
CA ALA A 80 3.29 1.35 -6.68
C ALA A 80 4.31 1.98 -7.63
N VAL A 81 5.33 1.22 -8.02
CA VAL A 81 6.39 1.62 -8.93
C VAL A 81 6.38 0.68 -10.13
N LYS A 82 6.29 1.24 -11.34
CA LYS A 82 6.37 0.46 -12.58
C LYS A 82 7.84 0.25 -12.96
N ILE A 83 8.19 -1.00 -13.26
CA ILE A 83 9.52 -1.41 -13.70
C ILE A 83 9.42 -1.84 -15.17
N PHE A 84 10.12 -1.11 -16.04
CA PHE A 84 10.07 -1.28 -17.50
C PHE A 84 11.25 -2.10 -18.06
N LYS A 85 11.96 -2.81 -17.18
CA LYS A 85 13.06 -3.70 -17.53
C LYS A 85 12.85 -5.04 -16.84
N GLU A 86 13.05 -6.14 -17.57
CA GLU A 86 13.06 -7.47 -16.99
C GLU A 86 14.46 -7.84 -16.50
N GLY A 87 14.53 -8.85 -15.62
CA GLY A 87 15.79 -9.40 -15.15
C GLY A 87 16.00 -9.19 -13.67
N LYS A 88 17.27 -9.11 -13.25
CA LYS A 88 17.63 -8.92 -11.83
C LYS A 88 17.64 -7.44 -11.51
N HIS A 89 16.91 -7.08 -10.47
CA HIS A 89 16.89 -5.73 -9.91
C HIS A 89 17.30 -5.77 -8.45
N ASN A 90 18.14 -4.82 -8.06
CA ASN A 90 18.52 -4.63 -6.66
C ASN A 90 17.53 -3.67 -6.02
N VAL A 91 16.92 -4.09 -4.91
CA VAL A 91 15.98 -3.28 -4.14
C VAL A 91 16.57 -3.05 -2.76
N CYS A 92 16.78 -1.79 -2.38
CA CYS A 92 17.43 -1.43 -1.13
C CYS A 92 16.64 -0.36 -0.35
N VAL A 93 16.80 -0.35 0.97
CA VAL A 93 16.15 0.62 1.88
C VAL A 93 17.11 1.51 2.66
N ASP A 94 18.39 1.45 2.33
CA ASP A 94 19.44 2.30 2.84
C ASP A 94 20.38 2.72 1.70
N LYS A 95 21.17 3.76 1.92
CA LYS A 95 22.05 4.31 0.88
C LYS A 95 23.30 3.44 0.67
N ASP A 96 23.67 2.66 1.68
CA ASP A 96 24.94 1.93 1.75
C ASP A 96 24.80 0.50 1.21
N GLY A 97 23.59 0.08 0.86
CA GLY A 97 23.31 -1.24 0.28
C GLY A 97 23.21 -2.36 1.31
N GLU A 98 23.24 -2.07 2.61
CA GLU A 98 23.31 -3.08 3.68
C GLU A 98 22.07 -3.97 3.70
N THR A 99 20.91 -3.42 3.32
CA THR A 99 19.62 -4.10 3.35
C THR A 99 19.07 -4.21 1.92
N THR A 100 19.77 -5.00 1.10
CA THR A 100 19.46 -5.20 -0.32
C THR A 100 18.83 -6.56 -0.59
N ILE A 101 17.75 -6.58 -1.39
CA ILE A 101 17.13 -7.78 -1.94
C ILE A 101 17.31 -7.79 -3.45
N VAL A 102 17.78 -8.91 -3.99
CA VAL A 102 17.84 -9.14 -5.43
C VAL A 102 16.55 -9.81 -5.89
N SER A 103 15.79 -9.15 -6.74
CA SER A 103 14.52 -9.66 -7.25
C SER A 103 14.62 -9.97 -8.74
N LYS A 104 14.18 -11.18 -9.15
CA LYS A 104 14.11 -11.56 -10.56
C LYS A 104 12.72 -11.25 -11.12
N ILE A 105 12.66 -10.24 -11.96
CA ILE A 105 11.44 -9.61 -12.43
C ILE A 105 11.08 -10.08 -13.82
N LYS A 106 9.78 -10.30 -14.02
CA LYS A 106 9.14 -10.54 -15.31
C LYS A 106 7.96 -9.59 -15.44
N PHE A 107 7.69 -9.14 -16.65
CA PHE A 107 6.54 -8.29 -16.91
C PHE A 107 5.21 -8.99 -16.64
N GLY A 108 4.17 -8.19 -16.43
CA GLY A 108 2.83 -8.66 -16.06
C GLY A 108 2.71 -9.18 -14.62
N ASN A 109 3.82 -9.24 -13.87
CA ASN A 109 3.83 -9.69 -12.48
C ASN A 109 3.87 -8.52 -11.49
N GLU A 110 3.37 -8.82 -10.29
CA GLU A 110 3.36 -7.95 -9.13
C GLU A 110 4.32 -8.47 -8.07
N TYR A 111 5.07 -7.56 -7.45
CA TYR A 111 6.06 -7.87 -6.42
C TYR A 111 5.79 -6.99 -5.22
N PHE A 112 5.71 -7.60 -4.02
CA PHE A 112 5.39 -6.89 -2.79
C PHE A 112 6.59 -6.84 -1.88
N TYR A 113 6.88 -5.64 -1.38
CA TYR A 113 7.97 -5.35 -0.48
C TYR A 113 7.43 -4.67 0.77
N LYS A 114 7.61 -5.33 1.91
CA LYS A 114 7.26 -4.81 3.22
C LYS A 114 8.48 -4.10 3.79
N CYS A 115 8.33 -2.82 4.05
CA CYS A 115 9.37 -2.00 4.65
C CYS A 115 9.04 -1.74 6.13
N ALA A 116 10.06 -1.81 6.98
CA ALA A 116 9.94 -1.50 8.39
C ALA A 116 11.13 -0.67 8.89
N ILE A 117 11.02 -0.16 10.11
CA ILE A 117 12.13 0.45 10.83
C ILE A 117 12.26 -0.31 12.13
N VAL A 118 13.32 -1.08 12.26
CA VAL A 118 13.63 -1.83 13.48
C VAL A 118 14.31 -0.88 14.46
N PRO A 119 13.80 -0.70 15.68
CA PRO A 119 14.47 0.14 16.67
C PRO A 119 15.85 -0.44 17.00
N GLY A 120 16.85 0.43 17.10
CA GLY A 120 18.22 0.06 17.41
C GLY A 120 18.88 1.11 18.31
N LEU A 121 20.03 0.75 18.90
CA LEU A 121 20.73 1.57 19.90
C LEU A 121 21.12 2.97 19.38
N TRP A 122 21.29 3.12 18.05
CA TRP A 122 21.74 4.34 17.38
C TRP A 122 20.68 4.95 16.44
N GLY A 123 19.41 4.73 16.75
CA GLY A 123 18.29 5.15 15.90
C GLY A 123 17.89 4.06 14.91
N GLY A 124 16.59 3.93 14.67
CA GLY A 124 16.04 2.79 13.96
C GLY A 124 16.64 2.54 12.56
N LYS A 125 16.92 1.27 12.27
CA LYS A 125 17.46 0.77 11.01
C LYS A 125 16.32 0.38 10.05
N PRO A 126 16.30 0.91 8.82
CA PRO A 126 15.35 0.45 7.80
C PRO A 126 15.57 -1.02 7.47
N THR A 127 14.48 -1.75 7.25
CA THR A 127 14.51 -3.13 6.76
C THR A 127 13.49 -3.32 5.65
N ILE A 128 13.76 -4.30 4.78
CA ILE A 128 12.88 -4.68 3.68
C ILE A 128 12.75 -6.19 3.64
N GLU A 129 11.56 -6.67 3.32
CA GLU A 129 11.22 -8.07 3.17
C GLU A 129 10.38 -8.26 1.90
N THR A 130 10.63 -9.34 1.17
CA THR A 130 9.77 -9.74 0.05
C THR A 130 8.58 -10.53 0.57
N VAL A 131 7.38 -10.13 0.17
CA VAL A 131 6.14 -10.75 0.61
C VAL A 131 5.45 -11.37 -0.60
N THR A 132 4.79 -12.52 -0.39
CA THR A 132 4.00 -13.15 -1.45
C THR A 132 2.85 -12.24 -1.89
N VAL A 133 2.42 -12.36 -3.15
CA VAL A 133 1.31 -11.54 -3.70
C VAL A 133 0.05 -11.66 -2.84
N LYS A 134 -0.28 -12.87 -2.37
CA LYS A 134 -1.45 -13.11 -1.52
C LYS A 134 -1.38 -12.29 -0.22
N VAL A 135 -0.28 -12.42 0.54
CA VAL A 135 -0.10 -11.73 1.81
C VAL A 135 0.02 -10.22 1.59
N GLY A 136 0.74 -9.78 0.55
CA GLY A 136 0.89 -8.37 0.23
C GLY A 136 -0.45 -7.69 -0.06
N LYS A 137 -1.32 -8.32 -0.86
CA LYS A 137 -2.65 -7.77 -1.14
C LYS A 137 -3.58 -7.79 0.08
N GLU A 138 -3.46 -8.81 0.93
CA GLU A 138 -4.20 -8.90 2.19
C GLU A 138 -3.79 -7.78 3.17
N GLU A 139 -2.49 -7.59 3.41
CA GLU A 139 -1.97 -6.58 4.34
C GLU A 139 -2.23 -5.14 3.86
N THR A 140 -2.24 -4.92 2.54
CA THR A 140 -2.43 -3.58 1.94
C THR A 140 -3.89 -3.25 1.66
N GLY A 141 -4.79 -4.23 1.72
CA GLY A 141 -6.20 -4.04 1.38
C GLY A 141 -6.49 -3.84 -0.11
N ILE A 142 -5.52 -4.11 -1.00
CA ILE A 142 -5.72 -4.06 -2.47
C ILE A 142 -6.74 -5.13 -2.93
N LEU A 143 -7.09 -6.11 -2.09
CA LEU A 143 -8.15 -7.09 -2.34
C LEU A 143 -9.59 -6.57 -2.21
N LYS A 144 -9.82 -5.27 -1.98
CA LYS A 144 -11.17 -4.77 -1.65
C LYS A 144 -12.03 -4.29 -2.81
N ASP A 145 -11.51 -4.32 -4.04
CA ASP A 145 -12.27 -3.91 -5.22
C ASP A 145 -12.50 -5.10 -6.16
N GLU A 146 -13.30 -6.08 -5.72
CA GLU A 146 -14.07 -6.99 -6.59
C GLU A 146 -15.45 -7.27 -5.99
#